data_AF-A0ABD5DW29-F1
#
_entry.id   AF-A0ABD5DW29-F1
#
_cell.length_a   1.000
_cell.length_b   1.000
_cell.length_c   1.000
_cell.angle_alpha   90.00
_cell.angle_beta   90.00
_cell.angle_gamma   90.00
#
_symmetry.space_group_name_H-M   'P 1'
#
loop_
_entity.id
_entity.type
_entity.pdbx_description
1 polymer ?
#
loop_
_entity_poly.entity_id
_entity_poly.type
_entity_poly.pdbx_seq_one_letter_code
_entity_poly.pdbx_strand_id
1 'polypeptide(L)'
;FVTNTKILKEGIEKGIANSILIKFNQIGSLTETLAAIKMAKDAGYTAVISHRSGETEDATIADLAVGTAAGQIKTGSMSRSD
;
A
#
# COMPACT_ATOMS: atom_id res chain seq x y z
N PHE A 1 -9.58 -0.46 2.88
CA PHE A 1 -9.16 0.78 3.57
C PHE A 1 -8.89 1.97 2.64
N VAL A 2 -8.84 1.82 1.31
CA VAL A 2 -8.57 2.92 0.34
C VAL A 2 -7.35 3.79 0.69
N THR A 3 -6.31 3.17 1.27
CA THR A 3 -5.12 3.84 1.80
C THR A 3 -5.43 4.99 2.78
N ASN A 4 -6.61 5.02 3.40
CA ASN A 4 -7.02 6.05 4.34
C ASN A 4 -6.73 5.62 5.78
N THR A 5 -5.92 6.39 6.51
CA THR A 5 -5.47 6.08 7.88
C THR A 5 -6.61 6.03 8.90
N LYS A 6 -7.68 6.81 8.72
CA LYS A 6 -8.84 6.78 9.63
C LYS A 6 -9.60 5.46 9.51
N ILE A 7 -9.87 5.03 8.28
CA ILE A 7 -10.56 3.75 8.00
C ILE A 7 -9.67 2.57 8.37
N LEU A 8 -8.35 2.66 8.13
CA LEU A 8 -7.40 1.65 8.58
C LEU A 8 -7.40 1.50 10.10
N LYS A 9 -7.31 2.62 10.84
CA LYS A 9 -7.33 2.61 12.30
C LYS A 9 -8.60 1.96 12.85
N GLU A 10 -9.77 2.35 12.35
CA GLU A 10 -11.04 1.72 12.71
C GLU A 10 -11.04 0.21 12.38
N GLY A 11 -10.48 -0.16 11.23
CA GLY A 11 -10.30 -1.54 10.80
C GLY A 11 -9.46 -2.37 11.75
N ILE A 12 -8.37 -1.79 12.26
CA ILE A 12 -7.45 -2.40 13.23
C ILE A 12 -8.16 -2.57 14.58
N GLU A 13 -8.78 -1.52 15.10
CA GLU A 13 -9.48 -1.55 16.40
C GLU A 13 -10.60 -2.59 16.43
N LYS A 14 -11.30 -2.77 15.29
CA LYS A 14 -12.39 -3.75 15.15
C LYS A 14 -11.92 -5.14 14.70
N GLY A 15 -10.63 -5.35 14.44
CA GLY A 15 -10.10 -6.63 13.95
C GLY A 15 -10.68 -7.09 12.61
N ILE A 16 -10.98 -6.16 11.70
CA ILE A 16 -11.71 -6.43 10.45
C ILE A 16 -10.87 -7.18 9.41
N ALA A 17 -9.54 -7.06 9.46
CA ALA A 17 -8.63 -7.68 8.50
C ALA A 17 -7.25 -7.93 9.13
N ASN A 18 -6.27 -8.31 8.31
CA ASN A 18 -4.87 -8.50 8.72
C ASN A 18 -3.86 -7.93 7.69
N SER A 19 -4.37 -7.29 6.64
CA SER A 19 -3.55 -6.74 5.56
C SER A 19 -4.22 -5.52 4.93
N ILE A 20 -3.42 -4.57 4.46
CA ILE A 20 -3.87 -3.42 3.68
C ILE A 20 -3.23 -3.42 2.29
N LEU A 21 -4.06 -3.18 1.27
CA LEU A 21 -3.60 -2.83 -0.07
C LEU A 21 -3.29 -1.32 -0.12
N ILE A 22 -2.04 -0.98 -0.39
CA ILE A 22 -1.54 0.40 -0.43
C ILE A 22 -1.48 0.87 -1.88
N LYS A 23 -2.18 1.96 -2.17
CA LYS A 23 -2.12 2.69 -3.44
C LYS A 23 -1.73 4.12 -3.10
N PHE A 24 -0.47 4.48 -3.33
CA PHE A 24 0.08 5.75 -2.85
C PHE A 24 -0.68 6.97 -3.40
N ASN A 25 -1.23 6.90 -4.60
CA ASN A 25 -2.04 7.97 -5.18
C ASN A 25 -3.52 8.00 -4.70
N GLN A 26 -3.91 7.13 -3.78
CA GLN A 26 -5.18 7.26 -3.04
C GLN A 26 -5.03 8.10 -1.77
N ILE A 27 -3.80 8.42 -1.39
CA ILE A 27 -3.45 9.30 -0.29
C ILE A 27 -2.60 10.45 -0.85
N GLY A 28 -2.59 11.61 -0.20
CA GLY A 28 -2.11 12.85 -0.82
C GLY A 28 -0.62 12.85 -1.17
N SER A 29 0.20 12.20 -0.35
CA SER A 29 1.66 12.29 -0.45
C SER A 29 2.40 10.99 -0.08
N LEU A 30 3.68 10.93 -0.44
CA LEU A 30 4.56 9.84 -0.05
C LEU A 30 4.73 9.76 1.48
N THR A 31 4.85 10.89 2.17
CA THR A 31 4.93 10.95 3.63
C THR A 31 3.71 10.29 4.28
N GLU A 32 2.52 10.62 3.80
CA GLU A 32 1.29 10.02 4.31
C GLU A 32 1.17 8.54 3.95
N THR A 33 1.66 8.14 2.77
CA THR A 33 1.77 6.73 2.38
C THR A 33 2.65 5.94 3.35
N LEU A 34 3.83 6.47 3.68
CA LEU A 34 4.76 5.85 4.63
C LEU A 34 4.16 5.78 6.04
N ALA A 35 3.42 6.82 6.46
CA ALA A 35 2.70 6.80 7.73
C ALA A 35 1.61 5.72 7.77
N ALA A 36 0.87 5.52 6.68
CA ALA A 36 -0.14 4.46 6.58
C ALA A 36 0.48 3.06 6.63
N ILE A 37 1.61 2.85 5.92
CA ILE A 37 2.35 1.58 5.97
C ILE A 37 2.87 1.32 7.38
N LYS A 38 3.45 2.33 8.03
CA LYS A 38 3.95 2.21 9.41
C LYS A 38 2.83 1.85 10.38
N MET A 39 1.68 2.53 10.30
CA MET A 39 0.51 2.24 11.13
C MET A 39 0.04 0.78 10.99
N ALA A 40 -0.01 0.27 9.75
CA ALA A 40 -0.34 -1.13 9.51
C ALA A 40 0.67 -2.08 10.17
N LYS A 41 1.98 -1.84 9.94
CA LYS A 41 3.05 -2.67 10.50
C LYS A 41 3.07 -2.67 12.02
N ASP A 42 2.94 -1.51 12.65
CA ASP A 42 2.92 -1.39 14.11
C ASP A 42 1.73 -2.16 14.72
N ALA A 43 0.63 -2.29 13.98
CA ALA A 43 -0.55 -3.08 14.36
C ALA A 43 -0.47 -4.57 13.97
N GLY A 44 0.67 -5.04 13.44
CA GLY A 44 0.85 -6.42 13.00
C GLY A 44 0.17 -6.76 11.67
N TYR A 45 -0.32 -5.76 10.92
CA TYR A 45 -0.87 -5.98 9.59
C TYR A 45 0.26 -6.05 8.55
N THR A 46 0.07 -6.86 7.52
CA THR A 46 0.90 -6.78 6.32
C THR A 46 0.46 -5.62 5.42
N ALA A 47 1.39 -5.06 4.66
CA ALA A 47 1.10 -4.06 3.64
C ALA A 47 1.47 -4.61 2.26
N VAL A 48 0.54 -4.56 1.31
CA VAL A 48 0.77 -4.95 -0.09
C VAL A 48 0.80 -3.69 -0.93
N ILE A 49 1.96 -3.36 -1.51
CA ILE A 49 2.07 -2.21 -2.40
C ILE A 49 1.40 -2.55 -3.73
N SER A 50 0.56 -1.67 -4.26
CA SER A 50 -0.32 -1.96 -5.38
C SER A 50 -0.30 -0.90 -6.45
N HIS A 51 -0.29 -1.36 -7.69
CA HIS A 51 -0.60 -0.55 -8.87
C HIS A 51 -2.09 -0.13 -8.93
N ARG A 52 -2.40 0.64 -9.96
CA ARG A 52 -3.71 1.04 -10.48
C ARG A 52 -3.96 0.34 -11.81
N SER A 53 -5.19 0.48 -12.32
CA SER A 53 -5.58 -0.08 -13.62
C SER A 53 -5.07 0.73 -14.81
N GLY A 54 -4.76 2.01 -14.60
CA GLY A 54 -4.06 2.86 -15.56
C GLY A 54 -2.73 3.25 -14.95
N GLU A 55 -1.67 2.59 -15.38
CA GLU A 55 -0.29 2.83 -14.97
C GLU A 55 0.50 3.52 -16.08
N THR A 56 1.70 3.94 -15.70
CA THR A 56 2.74 4.54 -16.52
C THR A 56 4.02 3.76 -16.25
N GLU A 57 5.02 3.87 -17.12
CA GLU A 57 6.33 3.19 -17.02
C GLU A 57 7.13 3.47 -15.73
N ASP A 58 6.63 4.35 -14.88
CA ASP A 58 7.17 4.67 -13.57
C ASP A 58 7.17 3.44 -12.63
N ALA A 59 8.37 3.08 -12.15
CA ALA A 59 8.58 1.93 -11.29
C ALA A 59 8.61 2.27 -9.79
N THR A 60 8.14 3.47 -9.36
CA THR A 60 8.25 3.96 -7.97
C THR A 60 7.68 2.97 -6.96
N ILE A 61 6.62 2.25 -7.31
CA ILE A 61 6.00 1.28 -6.38
C ILE A 61 6.88 0.06 -6.10
N ALA A 62 7.81 -0.28 -7.00
CA ALA A 62 8.80 -1.33 -6.78
C ALA A 62 9.79 -0.90 -5.70
N ASP A 63 10.37 0.30 -5.84
CA ASP A 63 11.25 0.89 -4.83
C ASP A 63 10.53 1.10 -3.50
N LEU A 64 9.27 1.52 -3.52
CA LEU A 64 8.46 1.68 -2.32
C LEU A 64 8.27 0.33 -1.60
N ALA A 65 8.02 -0.75 -2.33
CA ALA A 65 7.86 -2.08 -1.74
C ALA A 65 9.13 -2.56 -1.04
N VAL A 66 10.30 -2.32 -1.66
CA VAL A 66 11.61 -2.67 -1.10
C VAL A 66 11.95 -1.76 0.07
N GLY A 67 11.89 -0.44 -0.13
CA GLY A 67 12.27 0.58 0.85
C GLY A 67 11.41 0.56 2.11
N THR A 68 10.15 0.12 2.00
CA THR A 68 9.30 -0.08 3.18
C THR A 68 9.36 -1.49 3.72
N ALA A 69 10.11 -2.42 3.13
CA ALA A 69 10.10 -3.85 3.45
C ALA A 69 8.66 -4.41 3.52
N ALA A 70 7.83 -4.11 2.52
CA ALA A 70 6.44 -4.53 2.46
C ALA A 70 6.30 -6.06 2.33
N GLY A 71 7.28 -6.71 1.69
CA GLY A 71 7.33 -8.16 1.48
C GLY A 71 6.39 -8.67 0.39
N GLN A 72 5.41 -7.87 -0.04
CA GLN A 72 4.47 -8.21 -1.11
C GLN A 72 4.16 -7.00 -1.99
N ILE A 73 4.08 -7.23 -3.30
CA ILE A 73 3.69 -6.24 -4.32
C ILE A 73 2.66 -6.85 -5.27
N LYS A 74 1.69 -6.04 -5.70
CA LYS A 74 0.68 -6.38 -6.70
C LYS A 74 0.75 -5.39 -7.85
N THR A 75 1.40 -5.79 -8.94
CA THR A 75 1.73 -4.90 -10.06
C THR A 75 1.34 -5.47 -11.43
N GLY A 76 0.21 -6.19 -11.51
CA GLY A 76 -0.31 -6.70 -12.78
C GLY A 76 0.21 -8.09 -13.16
N SER A 77 -0.02 -8.46 -14.43
CA SER A 77 0.39 -9.75 -15.02
C SER A 77 1.81 -9.65 -15.59
N MET A 78 2.37 -10.76 -16.08
CA MET A 78 3.63 -10.78 -16.83
C MET A 78 3.44 -10.33 -18.30
N SER A 79 2.64 -9.30 -18.51
CA SER A 79 2.32 -8.76 -19.83
C SER A 79 1.97 -7.28 -19.74
N ARG A 80 2.21 -6.57 -20.84
CA ARG A 80 2.15 -5.11 -20.96
C ARG A 80 3.29 -4.40 -20.21
N SER A 81 3.75 -3.28 -20.76
CA SER A 81 4.97 -2.58 -20.31
C SER A 81 4.66 -1.31 -19.51
N ASP A 82 3.37 -1.00 -19.33
CA ASP A 82 2.92 0.04 -18.41
C ASP A 82 3.47 -0.21 -16.99
#